data_AF-A0A2N1UKZ0-F1
#
_entry.id   AF-A0A2N1UKZ0-F1
#
_cell.length_a   1.000
_cell.length_b   1.000
_cell.length_c   1.000
_cell.angle_alpha   90.00
_cell.angle_beta   90.00
_cell.angle_gamma   90.00
#
_symmetry.space_group_name_H-M   'P 1'
#
loop_
_entity.id
_entity.type
_entity.pdbx_description
1 polymer ?
#
loop_
_entity_poly.entity_id
_entity_poly.type
_entity_poly.pdbx_seq_one_letter_code
_entity_poly.pdbx_strand_id
1 'polypeptide(L)'
;MMAQTHLKDLYSKITYTWDDATQSIKGDLSAVITGIQSQLDTNYETGKQALSEFVRTLDGFQALDMMNFIPFRNAFAFQNDELSWIVDSAGKNIITGTGGNDVLVGTNTGDAIRGGDGNDSLYGNAGNDTLDGGAGEDILNGGNGNDTYKFGIGSGQDTISDYDSTTNTDTVEFGAGIASTDLELIKNNNDLKILINGQTDTLT
;
A
#
# COMPACT_ATOMS: atom_id res chain seq x y z
N MET A 1 -15.01 -9.22 -18.86
CA MET A 1 -15.98 -10.02 -18.06
C MET A 1 -15.33 -11.27 -17.42
N MET A 2 -14.01 -11.31 -17.23
CA MET A 2 -13.28 -12.45 -16.61
C MET A 2 -13.02 -12.23 -15.09
N ALA A 3 -12.91 -10.98 -14.65
CA ALA A 3 -12.62 -10.62 -13.26
C ALA A 3 -13.75 -11.00 -12.28
N GLN A 4 -15.02 -10.86 -12.68
CA GLN A 4 -16.16 -11.17 -11.80
C GLN A 4 -16.36 -12.68 -11.54
N THR A 5 -15.88 -13.57 -12.42
CA THR A 5 -16.11 -15.02 -12.29
C THR A 5 -15.22 -15.68 -11.26
N HIS A 6 -13.95 -15.26 -11.13
CA HIS A 6 -13.00 -15.92 -10.24
C HIS A 6 -13.08 -15.38 -8.80
N LEU A 7 -13.36 -14.09 -8.61
CA LEU A 7 -13.63 -13.52 -7.28
C LEU A 7 -14.90 -14.10 -6.65
N LYS A 8 -15.93 -14.42 -7.46
CA LYS A 8 -17.15 -15.06 -6.97
C LYS A 8 -16.87 -16.36 -6.23
N ASP A 9 -15.91 -17.16 -6.70
CA ASP A 9 -15.48 -18.38 -6.02
C ASP A 9 -14.85 -18.05 -4.66
N LEU A 10 -13.98 -17.03 -4.58
CA LEU A 10 -13.37 -16.58 -3.33
C LEU A 10 -14.43 -16.06 -2.33
N TYR A 11 -15.36 -15.21 -2.74
CA TYR A 11 -16.41 -14.71 -1.85
C TYR A 11 -17.34 -15.83 -1.36
N SER A 12 -17.60 -16.84 -2.18
CA SER A 12 -18.44 -17.98 -1.78
C SER A 12 -17.81 -18.82 -0.66
N LYS A 13 -16.49 -18.68 -0.43
CA LYS A 13 -15.74 -19.36 0.63
C LYS A 13 -15.74 -18.58 1.95
N ILE A 14 -16.21 -17.34 1.97
CA ILE A 14 -16.33 -16.56 3.21
C ILE A 14 -17.49 -17.14 4.01
N THR A 15 -17.21 -17.57 5.23
CA THR A 15 -18.26 -17.95 6.18
C THR A 15 -18.50 -16.83 7.16
N TYR A 16 -19.73 -16.70 7.66
CA TYR A 16 -20.10 -15.64 8.60
C TYR A 16 -20.62 -16.27 9.88
N THR A 17 -20.12 -15.79 11.01
CA THR A 17 -20.54 -16.19 12.35
C THR A 17 -20.98 -14.97 13.14
N TRP A 18 -21.90 -15.17 14.07
CA TRP A 18 -22.23 -14.14 15.04
C TRP A 18 -21.25 -14.21 16.20
N ASP A 19 -20.64 -13.07 16.55
CA ASP A 19 -19.77 -12.91 17.70
C ASP A 19 -20.55 -12.26 18.84
N ASP A 20 -20.88 -13.05 19.86
CA ASP A 20 -21.61 -12.62 21.06
C ASP A 20 -20.83 -11.58 21.89
N ALA A 21 -19.49 -11.60 21.86
CA ALA A 21 -18.69 -10.68 22.65
C ALA A 21 -18.72 -9.25 22.08
N THR A 22 -18.69 -9.14 20.75
CA THR A 22 -18.74 -7.84 20.05
C THR A 22 -20.13 -7.49 19.54
N GLN A 23 -21.13 -8.37 19.71
CA GLN A 23 -22.49 -8.23 19.20
C GLN A 23 -22.50 -7.88 17.71
N SER A 24 -21.65 -8.57 16.94
CA SER A 24 -21.42 -8.27 15.52
C SER A 24 -21.28 -9.54 14.68
N ILE A 25 -21.53 -9.42 13.37
CA ILE A 25 -21.23 -10.50 12.43
C ILE A 25 -19.75 -10.44 12.08
N LYS A 26 -19.07 -11.59 12.18
CA LYS A 26 -17.68 -11.77 11.76
C LYS A 26 -17.58 -12.68 10.54
N GLY A 27 -16.85 -12.24 9.53
CA GLY A 27 -16.43 -13.05 8.40
C GLY A 27 -15.16 -13.82 8.74
N ASP A 28 -15.11 -15.10 8.35
CA ASP A 28 -13.91 -15.92 8.38
C ASP A 28 -13.33 -16.06 6.96
N LEU A 29 -12.08 -15.62 6.81
CA LEU A 29 -11.34 -15.63 5.55
C LEU A 29 -10.43 -16.85 5.41
N SER A 30 -10.42 -17.80 6.34
CA SER A 30 -9.47 -18.95 6.34
C SER A 30 -9.49 -19.77 5.04
N ALA A 31 -10.67 -20.01 4.47
CA ALA A 31 -10.82 -20.71 3.20
C ALA A 31 -10.42 -19.85 1.99
N VAL A 32 -10.57 -18.51 2.09
CA VAL A 32 -10.06 -17.56 1.08
C VAL A 32 -8.53 -17.57 1.09
N ILE A 33 -7.91 -17.53 2.28
CA ILE A 33 -6.45 -17.60 2.45
C ILE A 33 -5.91 -18.85 1.75
N THR A 34 -6.50 -20.02 2.04
CA THR A 34 -6.09 -21.29 1.42
C THR A 34 -6.26 -21.25 -0.11
N GLY A 35 -7.35 -20.66 -0.60
CA GLY A 35 -7.64 -20.56 -2.03
C GLY A 35 -6.66 -19.64 -2.78
N ILE A 36 -6.25 -18.52 -2.18
CA ILE A 36 -5.25 -17.61 -2.75
C ILE A 36 -3.86 -18.24 -2.63
N GLN A 37 -3.51 -18.85 -1.49
CA GLN A 37 -2.23 -19.53 -1.33
C GLN A 37 -2.02 -20.62 -2.38
N SER A 38 -3.05 -21.44 -2.63
CA SER A 38 -2.98 -22.47 -3.66
C SER A 38 -2.75 -21.90 -5.06
N GLN A 39 -3.23 -20.68 -5.35
CA GLN A 39 -2.96 -20.01 -6.62
C GLN A 39 -1.53 -19.47 -6.65
N LEU A 40 -1.04 -18.84 -5.58
CA LEU A 40 0.35 -18.39 -5.46
C LEU A 40 1.34 -19.54 -5.65
N ASP A 41 1.08 -20.69 -5.02
CA ASP A 41 1.91 -21.90 -5.11
C ASP A 41 1.91 -22.50 -6.53
N THR A 42 0.80 -22.36 -7.26
CA THR A 42 0.66 -22.90 -8.63
C THR A 42 1.25 -21.97 -9.68
N ASN A 43 0.93 -20.67 -9.58
CA ASN A 43 1.42 -19.61 -10.44
C ASN A 43 1.34 -18.28 -9.67
N TYR A 44 2.51 -17.81 -9.25
CA TYR A 44 2.68 -16.64 -8.41
C TYR A 44 2.00 -15.38 -8.97
N GLU A 45 2.14 -15.10 -10.27
CA GLU A 45 1.53 -13.91 -10.90
C GLU A 45 0.00 -13.95 -10.87
N THR A 46 -0.60 -15.11 -11.18
CA THR A 46 -2.07 -15.25 -11.10
C THR A 46 -2.58 -15.20 -9.66
N GLY A 47 -1.82 -15.76 -8.70
CA GLY A 47 -2.14 -15.68 -7.28
C GLY A 47 -2.07 -14.24 -6.75
N LYS A 48 -1.05 -13.47 -7.14
CA LYS A 48 -0.94 -12.04 -6.82
C LYS A 48 -2.11 -11.24 -7.37
N GLN A 49 -2.48 -11.48 -8.62
CA GLN A 49 -3.63 -10.82 -9.22
C GLN A 49 -4.91 -11.10 -8.42
N ALA A 50 -5.15 -12.37 -8.06
CA ALA A 50 -6.31 -12.75 -7.26
C ALA A 50 -6.29 -12.08 -5.87
N LEU A 51 -5.13 -11.99 -5.24
CA LEU A 51 -4.96 -11.31 -3.95
C LEU A 51 -5.24 -9.81 -4.06
N SER A 52 -4.63 -9.13 -5.02
CA SER A 52 -4.80 -7.70 -5.28
C SER A 52 -6.28 -7.36 -5.56
N GLU A 53 -6.92 -8.12 -6.44
CA GLU A 53 -8.33 -7.91 -6.76
C GLU A 53 -9.23 -8.16 -5.54
N PHE A 54 -8.95 -9.18 -4.74
CA PHE A 54 -9.70 -9.44 -3.51
C PHE A 54 -9.52 -8.30 -2.49
N VAL A 55 -8.28 -7.93 -2.18
CA VAL A 55 -7.95 -6.92 -1.18
C VAL A 55 -8.51 -5.54 -1.55
N ARG A 56 -8.44 -5.14 -2.82
CA ARG A 56 -9.01 -3.88 -3.31
C ARG A 56 -10.51 -3.75 -2.99
N THR A 57 -11.25 -4.86 -2.99
CA THR A 57 -12.69 -4.83 -2.76
C THR A 57 -13.08 -4.68 -1.29
N LEU A 58 -12.15 -4.84 -0.36
CA LEU A 58 -12.46 -4.88 1.07
C LEU A 58 -12.88 -3.53 1.65
N ASP A 59 -12.41 -2.41 1.09
CA ASP A 59 -12.81 -1.07 1.57
C ASP A 59 -14.27 -0.73 1.25
N GLY A 60 -14.78 -1.25 0.13
CA GLY A 60 -16.19 -1.08 -0.27
C GLY A 60 -17.22 -1.68 0.70
N PHE A 61 -16.78 -2.49 1.69
CA PHE A 61 -17.66 -3.19 2.61
C PHE A 61 -17.62 -2.66 4.06
N GLN A 62 -16.80 -1.63 4.39
CA GLN A 62 -16.41 -1.36 5.80
C GLN A 62 -15.89 -2.64 6.48
N ALA A 63 -15.34 -3.55 5.68
CA ALA A 63 -15.23 -4.96 6.03
C ALA A 63 -14.05 -5.27 6.95
N LEU A 64 -13.07 -4.38 7.12
CA LEU A 64 -11.85 -4.74 7.83
C LEU A 64 -12.13 -5.14 9.28
N ASP A 65 -13.06 -4.45 9.94
CA ASP A 65 -13.53 -4.79 11.29
C ASP A 65 -14.48 -6.00 11.33
N MET A 66 -15.24 -6.20 10.25
CA MET A 66 -16.19 -7.31 10.15
C MET A 66 -15.53 -8.62 9.68
N MET A 67 -14.47 -8.59 8.87
CA MET A 67 -13.89 -9.75 8.17
C MET A 67 -12.71 -10.39 8.91
N ASN A 68 -12.46 -9.99 10.17
CA ASN A 68 -11.30 -10.48 10.92
C ASN A 68 -10.02 -10.41 10.06
N PHE A 69 -9.74 -9.23 9.51
CA PHE A 69 -8.75 -9.08 8.44
C PHE A 69 -7.30 -9.32 8.91
N ILE A 70 -7.02 -9.19 10.21
CA ILE A 70 -5.65 -9.32 10.75
C ILE A 70 -5.03 -10.70 10.42
N PRO A 71 -5.69 -11.84 10.72
CA PRO A 71 -5.21 -13.15 10.25
C PRO A 71 -4.97 -13.24 8.74
N PHE A 72 -5.87 -12.66 7.92
CA PHE A 72 -5.72 -12.65 6.47
C PHE A 72 -4.47 -11.87 6.04
N ARG A 73 -4.33 -10.64 6.52
CA ARG A 73 -3.16 -9.79 6.25
C ARG A 73 -1.88 -10.52 6.66
N ASN A 74 -1.80 -11.03 7.88
CA ASN A 74 -0.62 -11.71 8.40
C ASN A 74 -0.26 -12.98 7.62
N ALA A 75 -1.24 -13.67 7.04
CA ALA A 75 -0.98 -14.86 6.24
C ALA A 75 -0.15 -14.56 4.97
N PHE A 76 -0.26 -13.35 4.42
CA PHE A 76 0.45 -12.95 3.20
C PHE A 76 1.58 -11.94 3.45
N ALA A 77 1.39 -10.97 4.35
CA ALA A 77 2.36 -9.91 4.61
C ALA A 77 3.72 -10.41 5.08
N PHE A 78 3.75 -11.53 5.82
CA PHE A 78 5.00 -12.10 6.33
C PHE A 78 5.71 -13.02 5.34
N GLN A 79 5.16 -13.24 4.14
CA GLN A 79 5.79 -14.08 3.13
C GLN A 79 6.87 -13.32 2.36
N ASN A 80 6.56 -12.11 1.90
CA ASN A 80 7.49 -11.21 1.23
C ASN A 80 6.93 -9.77 1.14
N ASP A 81 7.80 -8.83 0.75
CA ASP A 81 7.47 -7.39 0.72
C ASP A 81 6.43 -7.01 -0.35
N GLU A 82 6.34 -7.77 -1.44
CA GLU A 82 5.35 -7.55 -2.50
C GLU A 82 3.95 -7.93 -2.03
N LEU A 83 3.81 -9.07 -1.36
CA LEU A 83 2.53 -9.50 -0.79
C LEU A 83 2.13 -8.63 0.40
N SER A 84 3.07 -8.15 1.22
CA SER A 84 2.80 -7.15 2.27
C SER A 84 2.22 -5.88 1.67
N TRP A 85 2.87 -5.34 0.65
CA TRP A 85 2.38 -4.16 -0.06
C TRP A 85 0.94 -4.34 -0.55
N ILE A 86 0.63 -5.47 -1.16
CA ILE A 86 -0.73 -5.75 -1.64
C ILE A 86 -1.74 -5.76 -0.50
N VAL A 87 -1.50 -6.50 0.60
CA VAL A 87 -2.49 -6.62 1.68
C VAL A 87 -2.61 -5.38 2.56
N ASP A 88 -1.55 -4.58 2.65
CA ASP A 88 -1.55 -3.30 3.37
C ASP A 88 -2.23 -2.19 2.55
N SER A 89 -2.36 -2.37 1.24
CA SER A 89 -3.04 -1.46 0.30
C SER A 89 -4.55 -1.71 0.19
N ALA A 90 -5.17 -2.23 1.25
CA ALA A 90 -6.58 -2.56 1.25
C ALA A 90 -7.46 -1.37 0.82
N GLY A 91 -8.34 -1.62 -0.14
CA GLY A 91 -9.22 -0.58 -0.71
C GLY A 91 -8.66 0.25 -1.84
N LYS A 92 -7.36 0.18 -2.10
CA LYS A 92 -6.70 1.03 -3.09
C LYS A 92 -6.49 0.28 -4.41
N ASN A 93 -6.42 0.99 -5.54
CA ASN A 93 -5.86 0.33 -6.73
C ASN A 93 -4.35 0.19 -6.55
N ILE A 94 -3.81 -0.98 -6.85
CA ILE A 94 -2.39 -1.26 -6.67
C ILE A 94 -1.69 -1.07 -8.01
N ILE A 95 -0.68 -0.21 -8.02
CA ILE A 95 0.17 0.10 -9.18
C ILE A 95 1.62 -0.15 -8.73
N THR A 96 2.32 -1.01 -9.45
CA THR A 96 3.72 -1.36 -9.15
C THR A 96 4.55 -1.15 -10.40
N GLY A 97 5.69 -0.48 -10.24
CA GLY A 97 6.71 -0.35 -11.27
C GLY A 97 7.57 -1.60 -11.40
N THR A 98 8.76 -1.40 -11.91
CA THR A 98 9.74 -2.41 -12.28
C THR A 98 11.02 -2.22 -11.48
N GLY A 99 12.14 -2.81 -11.94
CA GLY A 99 13.45 -2.58 -11.33
C GLY A 99 14.25 -1.49 -12.04
N GLY A 100 13.59 -0.59 -12.77
CA GLY A 100 14.25 0.54 -13.41
C GLY A 100 13.31 1.74 -13.46
N ASN A 101 13.81 2.84 -14.01
CA ASN A 101 13.11 4.13 -13.97
C ASN A 101 11.72 4.09 -14.63
N ASP A 102 10.70 4.33 -13.83
CA ASP A 102 9.29 4.26 -14.21
C ASP A 102 8.56 5.60 -14.06
N VAL A 103 7.49 5.75 -14.84
CA VAL A 103 6.52 6.84 -14.67
C VAL A 103 5.18 6.20 -14.38
N LEU A 104 4.74 6.33 -13.13
CA LEU A 104 3.53 5.70 -12.62
C LEU A 104 2.48 6.76 -12.33
N VAL A 105 1.29 6.58 -12.88
CA VAL A 105 0.19 7.53 -12.76
C VAL A 105 -1.04 6.80 -12.23
N GLY A 106 -1.52 7.27 -11.08
CA GLY A 106 -2.75 6.86 -10.42
C GLY A 106 -4.00 7.32 -11.16
N THR A 107 -5.10 7.21 -10.44
CA THR A 107 -6.47 7.38 -10.87
C THR A 107 -7.10 8.57 -10.13
N ASN A 108 -8.42 8.73 -10.21
CA ASN A 108 -9.12 9.73 -9.40
C ASN A 108 -9.74 9.11 -8.14
N THR A 109 -9.17 7.99 -7.67
CA THR A 109 -9.56 7.27 -6.46
C THR A 109 -8.31 6.87 -5.70
N GLY A 110 -8.43 6.51 -4.42
CA GLY A 110 -7.27 6.12 -3.61
C GLY A 110 -6.46 4.98 -4.23
N ASP A 111 -5.17 5.21 -4.39
CA ASP A 111 -4.21 4.33 -5.03
C ASP A 111 -3.03 4.01 -4.11
N ALA A 112 -2.47 2.82 -4.30
CA ALA A 112 -1.22 2.41 -3.71
C ALA A 112 -0.21 2.25 -4.84
N ILE A 113 0.74 3.16 -4.92
CA ILE A 113 1.73 3.24 -5.99
C ILE A 113 3.12 2.92 -5.42
N ARG A 114 3.79 1.89 -5.95
CA ARG A 114 5.17 1.52 -5.58
C ARG A 114 6.07 1.56 -6.81
N GLY A 115 7.14 2.36 -6.77
CA GLY A 115 8.12 2.52 -7.85
C GLY A 115 8.95 1.27 -8.04
N GLY A 116 9.80 0.95 -7.05
CA GLY A 116 10.62 -0.25 -7.06
C GLY A 116 12.10 0.10 -6.96
N ASP A 117 12.93 -0.45 -7.83
CA ASP A 117 14.31 0.02 -7.95
C ASP A 117 14.38 1.04 -9.11
N GLY A 118 15.22 2.06 -9.00
CA GLY A 118 15.42 3.03 -10.08
C GLY A 118 15.01 4.43 -9.67
N ASN A 119 15.09 5.37 -10.60
CA ASN A 119 14.66 6.75 -10.36
C ASN A 119 13.28 6.94 -10.96
N ASP A 120 12.26 6.93 -10.12
CA ASP A 120 10.87 6.85 -10.52
C ASP A 120 10.15 8.20 -10.37
N SER A 121 9.05 8.34 -11.11
CA SER A 121 8.13 9.48 -10.97
C SER A 121 6.72 8.97 -10.74
N LEU A 122 6.22 9.17 -9.53
CA LEU A 122 4.92 8.69 -9.06
C LEU A 122 3.95 9.86 -8.92
N TYR A 123 2.77 9.72 -9.52
CA TYR A 123 1.69 10.70 -9.49
C TYR A 123 0.38 10.05 -9.02
N GLY A 124 -0.12 10.38 -7.84
CA GLY A 124 -1.37 9.85 -7.27
C GLY A 124 -2.63 10.39 -7.95
N ASN A 125 -2.60 11.69 -8.30
CA ASN A 125 -3.70 12.49 -8.83
C ASN A 125 -4.75 12.87 -7.78
N ALA A 126 -5.85 12.12 -7.64
CA ALA A 126 -6.91 12.49 -6.72
C ALA A 126 -7.39 11.27 -5.95
N GLY A 127 -7.68 11.42 -4.67
CA GLY A 127 -7.93 10.30 -3.78
C GLY A 127 -6.93 10.32 -2.64
N ASN A 128 -7.11 9.44 -1.65
CA ASN A 128 -6.13 9.31 -0.58
C ASN A 128 -5.13 8.24 -0.99
N ASP A 129 -3.96 8.64 -1.43
CA ASP A 129 -2.97 7.78 -2.05
C ASP A 129 -1.90 7.33 -1.06
N THR A 130 -1.24 6.22 -1.37
CA THR A 130 -0.03 5.77 -0.67
C THR A 130 1.06 5.58 -1.69
N LEU A 131 2.13 6.36 -1.59
CA LEU A 131 3.24 6.37 -2.53
C LEU A 131 4.49 5.84 -1.81
N ASP A 132 5.17 4.87 -2.43
CA ASP A 132 6.47 4.33 -2.02
C ASP A 132 7.38 4.39 -3.24
N GLY A 133 8.36 5.30 -3.25
CA GLY A 133 9.33 5.39 -4.35
C GLY A 133 10.11 4.09 -4.54
N GLY A 134 10.41 3.42 -3.43
CA GLY A 134 11.35 2.32 -3.42
C GLY A 134 12.77 2.85 -3.31
N ALA A 135 13.73 2.23 -3.99
CA ALA A 135 15.13 2.59 -3.91
C ALA A 135 15.57 3.42 -5.12
N GLY A 136 16.10 4.62 -4.87
CA GLY A 136 16.71 5.42 -5.93
C GLY A 136 16.63 6.91 -5.65
N GLU A 137 16.38 7.70 -6.69
CA GLU A 137 16.08 9.12 -6.54
C GLU A 137 14.70 9.39 -7.15
N ASP A 138 13.67 9.35 -6.30
CA ASP A 138 12.29 9.36 -6.75
C ASP A 138 11.62 10.73 -6.61
N ILE A 139 10.65 10.97 -7.50
CA ILE A 139 9.77 12.14 -7.44
C ILE A 139 8.36 11.65 -7.11
N LEU A 140 7.83 12.09 -5.97
CA LEU A 140 6.53 11.69 -5.47
C LEU A 140 5.58 12.89 -5.45
N ASN A 141 4.42 12.74 -6.06
CA ASN A 141 3.33 13.72 -6.05
C ASN A 141 2.02 12.98 -5.76
N GLY A 142 1.45 13.19 -4.58
CA GLY A 142 0.17 12.62 -4.15
C GLY A 142 -0.98 13.28 -4.90
N GLY A 143 -1.00 14.61 -4.89
CA GLY A 143 -2.01 15.39 -5.59
C GLY A 143 -3.12 15.80 -4.65
N ASN A 144 -4.39 15.67 -5.06
CA ASN A 144 -5.51 16.05 -4.21
C ASN A 144 -5.94 14.90 -3.31
N GLY A 145 -5.73 15.02 -2.02
CA GLY A 145 -6.27 14.10 -1.04
C GLY A 145 -5.46 14.14 0.25
N ASN A 146 -5.71 13.19 1.14
CA ASN A 146 -4.81 12.96 2.27
C ASN A 146 -3.88 11.83 1.88
N ASP A 147 -2.68 12.19 1.47
CA ASP A 147 -1.73 11.25 0.89
C ASP A 147 -0.72 10.76 1.92
N THR A 148 -0.21 9.56 1.71
CA THR A 148 0.79 8.93 2.58
C THR A 148 2.03 8.60 1.77
N TYR A 149 3.15 9.21 2.13
CA TYR A 149 4.46 8.98 1.52
C TYR A 149 5.27 8.04 2.43
N LYS A 150 5.53 6.83 1.95
CA LYS A 150 6.38 5.88 2.67
C LYS A 150 7.84 6.16 2.37
N PHE A 151 8.63 6.27 3.43
CA PHE A 151 10.05 6.55 3.34
C PHE A 151 10.82 5.76 4.39
N GLY A 152 12.05 5.33 4.08
CA GLY A 152 12.81 4.54 5.03
C GLY A 152 14.26 4.32 4.66
N ILE A 153 14.89 3.38 5.37
CA ILE A 153 16.26 2.97 5.10
C ILE A 153 16.30 2.26 3.75
N GLY A 154 17.18 2.72 2.86
CA GLY A 154 17.31 2.18 1.51
C GLY A 154 16.38 2.82 0.49
N SER A 155 15.58 3.82 0.87
CA SER A 155 14.76 4.57 -0.10
C SER A 155 15.61 5.45 -1.03
N GLY A 156 16.78 5.88 -0.58
CA GLY A 156 17.64 6.77 -1.35
C GLY A 156 17.27 8.24 -1.17
N GLN A 157 17.27 9.02 -2.25
CA GLN A 157 17.13 10.48 -2.19
C GLN A 157 15.87 10.96 -2.90
N ASP A 158 14.77 11.02 -2.16
CA ASP A 158 13.46 11.28 -2.72
C ASP A 158 13.04 12.73 -2.55
N THR A 159 12.17 13.19 -3.45
CA THR A 159 11.56 14.52 -3.41
C THR A 159 10.05 14.39 -3.44
N ILE A 160 9.38 14.97 -2.43
CA ILE A 160 7.93 15.14 -2.46
C ILE A 160 7.61 16.52 -3.02
N SER A 161 6.99 16.54 -4.20
CA SER A 161 6.49 17.78 -4.80
C SER A 161 4.97 17.75 -4.76
N ASP A 162 4.42 18.02 -3.58
CA ASP A 162 2.97 18.06 -3.38
C ASP A 162 2.48 19.49 -3.17
N TYR A 163 1.53 19.89 -4.00
CA TYR A 163 0.89 21.19 -3.91
C TYR A 163 -0.58 21.04 -4.24
N ASP A 164 -1.38 20.87 -3.19
CA ASP A 164 -2.82 20.87 -3.28
C ASP A 164 -3.39 22.17 -2.69
N SER A 165 -4.55 22.59 -3.23
CA SER A 165 -5.21 23.86 -2.85
C SER A 165 -6.25 23.71 -1.74
N THR A 166 -6.33 22.51 -1.17
CA THR A 166 -7.35 22.08 -0.23
C THR A 166 -6.79 21.98 1.19
N THR A 167 -7.67 21.84 2.19
CA THR A 167 -7.26 21.71 3.59
C THR A 167 -7.00 20.25 3.95
N ASN A 168 -6.21 19.55 3.12
CA ASN A 168 -5.91 18.15 3.33
C ASN A 168 -4.67 18.00 4.24
N THR A 169 -4.45 16.80 4.73
CA THR A 169 -3.33 16.48 5.60
C THR A 169 -2.60 15.27 5.05
N ASP A 170 -1.43 15.53 4.50
CA ASP A 170 -0.53 14.49 4.04
C ASP A 170 0.37 14.00 5.17
N THR A 171 0.82 12.77 5.03
CA THR A 171 1.60 12.07 6.04
C THR A 171 2.87 11.50 5.42
N VAL A 172 4.02 11.76 6.04
CA VAL A 172 5.22 10.96 5.79
C VAL A 172 5.25 9.84 6.81
N GLU A 173 5.19 8.60 6.33
CA GLU A 173 5.25 7.39 7.14
C GLU A 173 6.64 6.77 7.05
N PHE A 174 7.34 6.73 8.17
CA PHE A 174 8.67 6.11 8.24
C PHE A 174 8.56 4.60 8.47
N GLY A 175 9.39 3.84 7.75
CA GLY A 175 9.49 2.40 7.88
C GLY A 175 9.80 1.92 9.31
N ALA A 176 9.48 0.65 9.59
CA ALA A 176 9.67 0.06 10.92
C ALA A 176 11.13 0.17 11.40
N GLY A 177 11.30 0.47 12.69
CA GLY A 177 12.63 0.60 13.30
C GLY A 177 13.25 1.98 13.18
N ILE A 178 12.61 2.93 12.50
CA ILE A 178 13.00 4.34 12.50
C ILE A 178 12.25 5.06 13.63
N ALA A 179 12.96 5.46 14.67
CA ALA A 179 12.42 6.31 15.72
C ALA A 179 12.56 7.79 15.33
N SER A 180 11.78 8.65 15.96
CA SER A 180 11.90 10.11 15.75
C SER A 180 13.28 10.65 16.13
N THR A 181 14.03 9.95 16.98
CA THR A 181 15.42 10.30 17.35
C THR A 181 16.45 9.97 16.27
N ASP A 182 16.07 9.13 15.31
CA ASP A 182 16.91 8.77 14.17
C ASP A 182 16.78 9.80 13.06
N LEU A 183 15.85 10.76 13.17
CA LEU A 183 15.58 11.75 12.15
C LEU A 183 16.27 13.08 12.46
N GLU A 184 16.87 13.68 11.42
CA GLU A 184 17.30 15.07 11.43
C GLU A 184 16.45 15.87 10.44
N LEU A 185 15.85 16.96 10.91
CA LEU A 185 15.02 17.85 10.10
C LEU A 185 15.76 19.16 9.87
N ILE A 186 16.03 19.46 8.60
CA ILE A 186 16.78 20.64 8.17
C ILE A 186 15.89 21.48 7.26
N LYS A 187 15.57 22.70 7.70
CA LYS A 187 14.95 23.68 6.81
C LYS A 187 15.99 24.14 5.77
N ASN A 188 15.69 23.96 4.49
CA ASN A 188 16.51 24.43 3.38
C ASN A 188 15.69 25.38 2.49
N ASN A 189 15.87 26.69 2.68
CA ASN A 189 15.04 27.72 2.02
C ASN A 189 13.54 27.52 2.28
N ASN A 190 12.79 27.09 1.25
CA ASN A 190 11.36 26.82 1.32
C ASN A 190 11.05 25.33 1.50
N ASP A 191 12.08 24.48 1.51
CA ASP A 191 11.94 23.03 1.58
C ASP A 191 12.28 22.53 2.99
N LEU A 192 11.73 21.37 3.33
CA LEU A 192 12.09 20.65 4.55
C LEU A 192 12.84 19.39 4.13
N LYS A 193 14.14 19.34 4.42
CA LYS A 193 14.93 18.13 4.23
C LYS A 193 14.87 17.27 5.48
N ILE A 194 14.50 16.00 5.33
CA ILE A 194 14.53 14.98 6.36
C ILE A 194 15.64 14.01 6.05
N LEU A 195 16.47 13.68 7.05
CA LEU A 195 17.56 12.72 6.94
C LEU A 195 17.37 11.61 7.97
N ILE A 196 17.79 10.39 7.62
CA ILE A 196 17.93 9.29 8.58
C ILE A 196 19.40 9.26 9.04
N ASN A 197 19.63 9.52 10.33
CA ASN A 197 20.95 9.63 10.93
C ASN A 197 21.79 8.37 10.69
N GLY A 198 22.99 8.56 10.12
CA GLY A 198 23.91 7.48 9.81
C GLY A 198 23.58 6.71 8.53
N GLN A 199 22.56 7.12 7.78
CA GLN A 199 22.23 6.59 6.45
C GLN A 199 22.50 7.63 5.36
N THR A 200 22.39 7.22 4.11
CA THR A 200 22.41 8.10 2.94
C THR A 200 21.03 8.59 2.53
N ASP A 201 19.99 8.04 3.15
CA ASP A 201 18.60 8.30 2.77
C ASP A 201 18.16 9.72 3.16
N THR A 202 17.58 10.45 2.21
CA THR A 202 17.01 11.77 2.45
C THR A 202 15.69 11.99 1.71
N LEU A 203 14.76 12.69 2.35
CA LEU A 203 13.50 13.13 1.75
C LEU A 203 13.48 14.66 1.73
N THR A 204 13.14 15.27 0.60
CA THR A 204 13.07 16.74 0.45
C THR A 204 11.68 17.20 0.04
#